data_AF-A0A9X3KHT1-F1
#
_entry.id   AF-A0A9X3KHT1-F1
#
_cell.length_a   1.000
_cell.length_b   1.000
_cell.length_c   1.000
_cell.angle_alpha   90.00
_cell.angle_beta   90.00
_cell.angle_gamma   90.00
#
_symmetry.space_group_name_H-M   'P 1'
#
loop_
_entity.id
_entity.type
_entity.pdbx_description
1 polymer ?
#
loop_
_entity_poly.entity_id
_entity_poly.type
_entity_poly.pdbx_seq_one_letter_code
_entity_poly.pdbx_strand_id
1 'polypeptide(L)'
;MPRLLRYNAYKAAGLILAAAALAACQPKPQPSSSVSRAALPTMERIALGANACWFKSGDAAFKAYRLAPELNSFSGRPRILLVPRNSPESRPMLVVQAEGNPAKLDAFGPVMNEALSGRIATDVKRWANGGKGC
;
A
#
# COMPACT_ATOMS: atom_id res chain seq x y z
N MET A 1 27.43 47.26 35.53
CA MET A 1 26.60 46.05 35.65
C MET A 1 25.43 45.88 34.64
N PRO A 2 25.19 46.68 33.57
CA PRO A 2 24.09 46.43 32.62
C PRO A 2 24.48 45.63 31.35
N ARG A 3 25.78 45.46 31.03
CA ARG A 3 26.26 44.77 29.81
C ARG A 3 26.16 43.24 29.88
N LEU A 4 26.34 42.65 31.07
CA LEU A 4 26.26 41.19 31.29
C LEU A 4 24.83 40.66 31.19
N LEU A 5 23.83 41.45 31.63
CA LEU A 5 22.40 41.14 31.49
C LEU A 5 21.96 41.07 30.02
N ARG A 6 22.47 41.97 29.18
CA ARG A 6 22.19 41.96 27.74
C ARG A 6 22.83 40.75 27.05
N TYR A 7 24.06 40.41 27.40
CA TYR A 7 24.78 39.26 26.82
C TYR A 7 24.11 37.90 27.12
N ASN A 8 23.60 37.70 28.35
CA ASN A 8 22.82 36.51 28.69
C ASN A 8 21.46 36.45 28.00
N ALA A 9 20.81 37.61 27.76
CA ALA A 9 19.57 37.67 27.00
C ALA A 9 19.76 37.27 25.53
N TYR A 10 20.87 37.67 24.89
CA TYR A 10 21.19 37.26 23.51
C TYR A 10 21.51 35.77 23.38
N LYS A 11 22.19 35.17 24.38
CA LYS A 11 22.41 33.71 24.40
C LYS A 11 21.11 32.93 24.59
N ALA A 12 20.22 33.39 25.47
CA ALA A 12 18.91 32.77 25.66
C ALA A 12 18.05 32.86 24.39
N ALA A 13 18.04 34.02 23.70
CA ALA A 13 17.30 34.19 22.46
C ALA A 13 17.81 33.26 21.34
N GLY A 14 19.13 33.10 21.19
CA GLY A 14 19.71 32.20 20.19
C GLY A 14 19.35 30.72 20.41
N LEU A 15 19.31 30.29 21.67
CA LEU A 15 18.95 28.91 22.04
C LEU A 15 17.46 28.61 21.79
N ILE A 16 16.59 29.59 22.00
CA ILE A 16 15.14 29.47 21.75
C ILE A 16 14.85 29.41 20.24
N LEU A 17 15.52 30.23 19.42
CA LEU A 17 15.37 30.20 17.96
C LEU A 17 15.88 28.88 17.35
N ALA A 18 16.97 28.33 17.85
CA ALA A 18 17.46 27.02 17.41
C ALA A 18 16.48 25.89 17.78
N ALA A 19 15.92 25.89 18.99
CA ALA A 19 14.93 24.89 19.40
C ALA A 19 13.63 24.95 18.57
N ALA A 20 13.18 26.14 18.20
CA ALA A 20 12.00 26.32 17.35
C ALA A 20 12.20 25.77 15.92
N ALA A 21 13.42 25.88 15.37
CA ALA A 21 13.73 25.33 14.05
C ALA A 21 13.69 23.79 14.02
N LEU A 22 14.05 23.11 15.11
CA LEU A 22 13.95 21.64 15.20
C LEU A 22 12.51 21.14 15.36
N ALA A 23 11.61 21.94 15.94
CA ALA A 23 10.21 21.56 16.11
C ALA A 23 9.43 21.50 14.77
N ALA A 24 9.91 22.18 13.73
CA ALA A 24 9.29 22.13 12.40
C ALA A 24 9.56 20.81 11.63
N CYS A 25 10.53 20.01 12.07
CA CYS A 25 10.84 18.70 11.48
C CYS A 25 10.08 17.53 12.13
N GLN A 26 9.05 17.79 12.94
CA GLN A 26 8.26 16.70 13.52
C GLN A 26 7.51 15.94 12.42
N PRO A 27 7.65 14.61 12.33
CA PRO A 27 6.92 13.81 11.36
C PRO A 27 5.41 13.95 11.64
N LYS A 28 4.64 14.18 10.57
CA LYS A 28 3.18 14.26 10.65
C LYS A 28 2.65 12.98 11.30
N PRO A 29 1.82 13.05 12.37
CA PRO A 29 1.21 11.87 12.96
C PRO A 29 0.48 11.07 11.87
N GLN A 30 0.96 9.86 11.59
CA GLN A 30 0.23 8.94 10.74
C GLN A 30 -1.01 8.49 11.52
N PRO A 31 -2.22 8.60 10.95
CA PRO A 31 -3.41 8.09 11.59
C PRO A 31 -3.19 6.61 11.91
N SER A 32 -3.47 6.22 13.15
CA SER A 32 -3.44 4.82 13.59
C SER A 32 -4.28 4.01 12.63
N SER A 33 -3.72 2.93 12.07
CA SER A 33 -4.39 2.04 11.13
C SER A 33 -5.57 1.37 11.83
N SER A 34 -6.74 2.01 11.85
CA SER A 34 -7.99 1.32 12.13
C SER A 34 -8.12 0.22 11.09
N VAL A 35 -8.38 -1.03 11.51
CA VAL A 35 -8.68 -2.14 10.61
C VAL A 35 -9.65 -1.64 9.55
N SER A 36 -9.20 -1.62 8.29
CA SER A 36 -9.98 -1.00 7.25
C SER A 36 -11.23 -1.85 6.97
N ARG A 37 -12.39 -1.32 7.35
CA ARG A 37 -13.70 -1.94 7.12
C ARG A 37 -14.07 -2.01 5.64
N ALA A 38 -13.49 -1.16 4.79
CA ALA A 38 -13.77 -1.14 3.35
C ALA A 38 -12.73 -1.91 2.52
N ALA A 39 -11.47 -1.99 2.97
CA ALA A 39 -10.39 -2.64 2.24
C ALA A 39 -10.57 -4.16 2.17
N LEU A 40 -10.93 -4.80 3.28
CA LEU A 40 -11.07 -6.26 3.33
C LEU A 40 -12.15 -6.76 2.35
N PRO A 41 -13.41 -6.28 2.39
CA PRO A 41 -14.43 -6.71 1.42
C PRO A 41 -14.07 -6.35 -0.04
N THR A 42 -13.27 -5.31 -0.26
CA THR A 42 -12.77 -4.96 -1.60
C THR A 42 -11.73 -5.95 -2.09
N MET A 43 -10.77 -6.31 -1.24
CA MET A 43 -9.72 -7.27 -1.57
C MET A 43 -10.25 -8.70 -1.69
N GLU A 44 -11.28 -9.08 -0.93
CA GLU A 44 -11.98 -10.36 -1.10
C GLU A 44 -12.59 -10.48 -2.50
N ARG A 45 -13.26 -9.43 -2.98
CA ARG A 45 -13.82 -9.41 -4.35
C ARG A 45 -12.74 -9.49 -5.40
N ILE A 46 -11.63 -8.76 -5.23
CA ILE A 46 -10.48 -8.82 -6.12
C ILE A 46 -9.86 -10.23 -6.12
N ALA A 47 -9.70 -10.86 -4.96
CA ALA A 47 -9.16 -12.21 -4.84
C ALA A 47 -10.03 -13.25 -5.56
N LEU A 48 -11.36 -13.15 -5.40
CA LEU A 48 -12.31 -14.02 -6.08
C LEU A 48 -12.29 -13.82 -7.60
N GLY A 49 -12.26 -12.57 -8.05
CA GLY A 49 -12.15 -12.21 -9.47
C GLY A 49 -10.85 -12.73 -10.10
N ALA A 50 -9.70 -12.47 -9.47
CA ALA A 50 -8.40 -12.97 -9.91
C ALA A 50 -8.39 -14.50 -9.99
N ASN A 51 -8.88 -15.19 -8.96
CA ASN A 51 -8.93 -16.65 -8.96
C ASN A 51 -9.81 -17.20 -10.08
N ALA A 52 -10.98 -16.60 -10.32
CA ALA A 52 -11.89 -17.03 -11.37
C ALA A 52 -11.35 -16.74 -12.78
N CYS A 53 -10.93 -15.50 -13.02
CA CYS A 53 -10.65 -14.99 -14.36
C CYS A 53 -9.21 -15.18 -14.83
N TRP A 54 -8.24 -15.23 -13.93
CA TRP A 54 -6.83 -15.43 -14.30
C TRP A 54 -6.41 -16.89 -14.16
N PHE A 55 -6.96 -17.63 -13.18
CA PHE A 55 -6.47 -18.97 -12.87
C PHE A 55 -7.45 -20.08 -13.25
N LYS A 56 -8.69 -20.05 -12.75
CA LYS A 56 -9.69 -21.09 -13.06
C LYS A 56 -10.11 -21.10 -14.53
N SER A 57 -10.11 -19.94 -15.19
CA SER A 57 -10.36 -19.83 -16.63
C SER A 57 -9.25 -20.42 -17.51
N GLY A 58 -8.04 -20.64 -16.96
CA GLY A 58 -6.88 -21.12 -17.73
C GLY A 58 -6.17 -20.06 -18.56
N ASP A 59 -6.32 -18.78 -18.22
CA ASP A 59 -5.73 -17.65 -18.91
C ASP A 59 -4.21 -17.79 -19.15
N ALA A 60 -3.81 -17.73 -20.42
CA ALA A 60 -2.43 -17.92 -20.83
C ALA A 60 -1.47 -16.90 -20.21
N ALA A 61 -1.90 -15.66 -19.99
CA ALA A 61 -1.06 -14.61 -19.45
C ALA A 61 -0.65 -14.86 -17.98
N PHE A 62 -1.42 -15.66 -17.25
CA PHE A 62 -1.18 -15.91 -15.83
C PHE A 62 -0.65 -17.32 -15.54
N LYS A 63 -0.43 -18.15 -16.57
CA LYS A 63 0.08 -19.52 -16.42
C LYS A 63 1.43 -19.60 -15.71
N ALA A 64 2.29 -18.60 -15.86
CA ALA A 64 3.61 -18.56 -15.22
C ALA A 64 3.53 -18.30 -13.70
N TYR A 65 2.36 -17.92 -13.18
CA TYR A 65 2.18 -17.49 -11.80
C TYR A 65 1.22 -18.39 -11.02
N ARG A 66 1.15 -18.15 -9.71
CA ARG A 66 0.12 -18.62 -8.77
C ARG A 66 -0.43 -17.41 -8.01
N LEU A 67 -1.70 -17.52 -7.62
CA LEU A 67 -2.34 -16.57 -6.71
C LEU A 67 -2.06 -16.96 -5.26
N ALA A 68 -1.60 -16.02 -4.44
CA ALA A 68 -1.50 -16.17 -3.00
C ALA A 68 -2.28 -15.04 -2.30
N PRO A 69 -3.49 -15.30 -1.79
CA PRO A 69 -4.25 -14.33 -1.01
C PRO A 69 -3.72 -14.20 0.42
N GLU A 70 -3.43 -12.98 0.84
CA GLU A 70 -3.03 -12.61 2.21
C GLU A 70 -4.03 -11.58 2.75
N LEU A 71 -5.28 -12.03 2.90
CA LEU A 71 -6.40 -11.17 3.29
C LEU A 71 -6.49 -10.96 4.81
N ASN A 72 -5.95 -11.90 5.60
CA ASN A 72 -5.90 -11.76 7.05
C ASN A 72 -4.73 -10.84 7.45
N SER A 73 -4.95 -9.54 7.33
CA SER A 73 -3.97 -8.51 7.66
C SER A 73 -4.34 -7.81 8.96
N PHE A 74 -3.62 -8.13 10.04
CA PHE A 74 -3.74 -7.41 11.32
C PHE A 74 -3.33 -5.93 11.21
N SER A 75 -2.57 -5.56 10.18
CA SER A 75 -2.17 -4.18 9.88
C SER A 75 -3.18 -3.39 9.05
N GLY A 76 -4.34 -4.00 8.71
CA GLY A 76 -5.39 -3.33 7.94
C GLY A 76 -5.06 -3.13 6.46
N ARG A 77 -4.08 -3.88 5.93
CA ARG A 77 -3.61 -3.83 4.54
C ARG A 77 -3.70 -5.22 3.87
N PRO A 78 -4.92 -5.75 3.67
CA PRO A 78 -5.12 -7.01 2.95
C PRO A 78 -4.53 -6.92 1.54
N ARG A 79 -3.98 -8.03 1.06
CA ARG A 79 -3.34 -8.09 -0.26
C ARG A 79 -3.56 -9.42 -0.96
N ILE A 80 -3.41 -9.41 -2.27
CA ILE A 80 -3.18 -10.62 -3.08
C ILE A 80 -1.83 -10.50 -3.76
N LEU A 81 -1.18 -11.64 -3.94
CA LEU A 81 0.12 -11.73 -4.58
C LEU A 81 0.01 -12.60 -5.82
N LEU A 82 0.73 -12.21 -6.88
CA LEU A 82 1.16 -13.14 -7.92
C LEU A 82 2.58 -13.56 -7.62
N VAL A 83 2.79 -14.85 -7.42
CA VAL A 83 4.11 -15.45 -7.17
C VAL A 83 4.47 -16.38 -8.32
N PRO A 84 5.76 -16.59 -8.62
CA PRO A 84 6.17 -17.56 -9.64
C PRO A 84 5.60 -18.95 -9.36
N ARG A 85 5.10 -19.63 -10.39
CA ARG A 85 4.42 -20.93 -10.21
C ARG A 85 5.30 -22.01 -9.60
N ASN A 86 6.59 -22.00 -9.92
CA ASN A 86 7.55 -23.03 -9.52
C ASN A 86 8.42 -22.62 -8.33
N SER A 87 8.25 -21.40 -7.80
CA SER A 87 8.95 -20.89 -6.61
C SER A 87 8.06 -19.86 -5.91
N PRO A 88 6.95 -20.31 -5.30
CA PRO A 88 5.98 -19.41 -4.67
C PRO A 88 6.52 -18.64 -3.47
N GLU A 89 7.60 -19.13 -2.84
CA GLU A 89 8.33 -18.48 -1.75
C GLU A 89 9.28 -17.35 -2.21
N SER A 90 9.53 -17.25 -3.52
CA SER A 90 10.33 -16.17 -4.07
C SER A 90 9.59 -14.83 -4.06
N ARG A 91 10.29 -13.77 -4.46
CA ARG A 91 9.74 -12.41 -4.51
C ARG A 91 8.44 -12.36 -5.33
N PRO A 92 7.35 -11.76 -4.81
CA PRO A 92 6.14 -11.54 -5.56
C PRO A 92 6.37 -10.72 -6.85
N MET A 93 5.71 -11.17 -7.92
CA MET A 93 5.72 -10.55 -9.25
C MET A 93 4.65 -9.46 -9.39
N LEU A 94 3.57 -9.58 -8.62
CA LEU A 94 2.53 -8.57 -8.43
C LEU A 94 2.10 -8.56 -6.97
N VAL A 95 1.88 -7.37 -6.44
CA VAL A 95 1.16 -7.14 -5.20
C VAL A 95 -0.01 -6.23 -5.52
N VAL A 96 -1.22 -6.65 -5.17
CA VAL A 96 -2.40 -5.77 -5.15
C VAL A 96 -2.87 -5.71 -3.72
N GLN A 97 -3.04 -4.51 -3.18
CA GLN A 97 -3.42 -4.30 -1.80
C GLN A 97 -4.41 -3.15 -1.67
N ALA A 98 -5.13 -3.12 -0.55
CA ALA A 98 -5.99 -2.00 -0.21
C ALA A 98 -5.85 -1.56 1.23
N GLU A 99 -6.13 -0.28 1.50
CA GLU A 99 -6.17 0.28 2.86
C GLU A 99 -7.21 1.40 2.98
N GLY A 100 -7.51 1.81 4.22
CA GLY A 100 -8.36 2.96 4.51
C GLY A 100 -9.86 2.78 4.20
N ASN A 101 -10.66 3.78 4.55
CA ASN A 101 -12.10 3.83 4.26
C ASN A 101 -12.45 5.24 3.74
N PRO A 102 -12.81 5.41 2.45
CA PRO A 102 -13.00 4.37 1.42
C PRO A 102 -11.70 3.63 1.07
N ALA A 103 -11.84 2.42 0.52
CA ALA A 103 -10.70 1.57 0.16
C ALA A 103 -9.85 2.23 -0.94
N LYS A 104 -8.59 2.51 -0.63
CA LYS A 104 -7.57 2.94 -1.58
C LYS A 104 -6.80 1.73 -2.06
N LEU A 105 -6.66 1.59 -3.37
CA LEU A 105 -6.01 0.45 -4.01
C LEU A 105 -4.64 0.81 -4.56
N ASP A 106 -3.67 -0.07 -4.31
CA ASP A 106 -2.35 -0.02 -4.93
C ASP A 106 -2.08 -1.34 -5.66
N ALA A 107 -1.46 -1.26 -6.83
CA ALA A 107 -0.95 -2.40 -7.57
C ALA A 107 0.48 -2.11 -8.05
N PHE A 108 1.43 -2.97 -7.67
CA PHE A 108 2.84 -2.78 -7.98
C PHE A 108 3.57 -4.12 -8.10
N GLY A 109 4.75 -4.12 -8.72
CA GLY A 109 5.60 -5.29 -8.90
C GLY A 109 6.13 -5.40 -10.34
N PRO A 110 7.06 -6.34 -10.60
CA PRO A 110 7.65 -6.54 -11.92
C PRO A 110 6.65 -6.55 -13.09
N VAL A 111 5.52 -7.25 -12.96
CA VAL A 111 4.55 -7.38 -14.07
C VAL A 111 3.80 -6.09 -14.39
N MET A 112 3.83 -5.10 -13.48
CA MET A 112 3.25 -3.78 -13.73
C MET A 112 4.11 -2.93 -14.67
N ASN A 113 5.33 -3.36 -14.98
CA ASN A 113 6.20 -2.77 -15.98
C ASN A 113 6.18 -3.51 -17.33
N GLU A 114 5.31 -4.53 -17.46
CA GLU A 114 5.17 -5.34 -18.66
C GLU A 114 3.88 -4.98 -19.42
N ALA A 115 3.71 -5.55 -20.62
CA ALA A 115 2.51 -5.36 -21.43
C ALA A 115 1.21 -5.82 -20.74
N LEU A 116 1.32 -6.72 -19.75
CA LEU A 116 0.18 -7.24 -18.98
C LEU A 116 -0.42 -6.20 -18.01
N SER A 117 0.33 -5.14 -17.67
CA SER A 117 -0.03 -4.12 -16.67
C SER A 117 -1.41 -3.47 -16.89
N GLY A 118 -1.72 -3.04 -18.12
CA GLY A 118 -2.99 -2.39 -18.45
C GLY A 118 -4.20 -3.30 -18.25
N ARG A 119 -4.03 -4.60 -18.53
CA ARG A 119 -5.06 -5.60 -18.31
C ARG A 119 -5.27 -5.87 -16.82
N ILE A 120 -4.18 -6.03 -16.06
CA ILE A 120 -4.24 -6.18 -14.59
C ILE A 120 -4.99 -4.99 -13.98
N ALA A 121 -4.64 -3.75 -14.36
CA ALA A 121 -5.28 -2.56 -13.84
C ALA A 121 -6.79 -2.52 -14.14
N THR A 122 -7.18 -2.91 -15.36
CA THR A 122 -8.59 -2.96 -15.79
C THR A 122 -9.38 -3.99 -14.98
N ASP A 123 -8.85 -5.21 -14.85
CA ASP A 123 -9.51 -6.30 -14.14
C ASP A 123 -9.64 -6.00 -12.64
N VAL A 124 -8.57 -5.54 -12.00
CA VAL A 124 -8.58 -5.15 -10.58
C VAL A 124 -9.60 -4.04 -10.34
N LYS A 125 -9.62 -3.00 -11.19
CA LYS A 125 -10.58 -1.90 -11.07
C LYS A 125 -12.03 -2.39 -11.25
N ARG A 126 -12.27 -3.31 -12.18
CA ARG A 126 -13.59 -3.91 -12.40
C ARG A 126 -14.09 -4.63 -11.14
N TRP A 127 -13.27 -5.48 -10.54
CA TRP A 127 -13.66 -6.26 -9.35
C TRP A 127 -13.75 -5.40 -8.11
N ALA A 128 -12.89 -4.40 -7.97
CA ALA A 128 -12.96 -3.37 -6.94
C ALA A 128 -14.30 -2.61 -6.96
N ASN A 129 -14.88 -2.43 -8.15
CA ASN A 129 -16.19 -1.81 -8.35
C ASN A 129 -17.36 -2.80 -8.31
N GLY A 130 -17.11 -4.09 -8.09
CA GLY A 130 -18.15 -5.11 -7.90
C GLY A 130 -18.54 -5.89 -9.16
N GLY A 131 -17.86 -5.65 -10.29
CA GLY A 131 -18.01 -6.49 -11.47
C GLY A 131 -17.57 -7.93 -11.19
N LYS A 132 -18.20 -8.90 -11.85
CA LYS A 132 -17.95 -10.34 -11.66
C LYS A 132 -17.36 -11.06 -12.89
N GLY A 133 -17.11 -10.31 -13.96
CA GLY A 133 -16.63 -10.83 -15.23
C GLY A 133 -15.12 -10.74 -15.41
N CYS A 134 -14.66 -11.48 -16.41
CA CYS A 134 -13.42 -11.27 -17.15
C CYS A 134 -13.78 -10.39 -18.38
#